data_AF-A0A527GES3-F1
#
_entry.id   AF-A0A527GES3-F1
#
_cell.length_a   1.000
_cell.length_b   1.000
_cell.length_c   1.000
_cell.angle_alpha   90.00
_cell.angle_beta   90.00
_cell.angle_gamma   90.00
#
_symmetry.space_group_name_H-M   'P 1'
#
loop_
_entity.id
_entity.type
_entity.pdbx_description
1 polymer ?
#
loop_
_entity_poly.entity_id
_entity_poly.type
_entity_poly.pdbx_seq_one_letter_code
_entity_poly.pdbx_strand_id
1 'polypeptide(L)' 'TDTLYGDDAAKRVARRPGEKVLALENVSMGKAVRSATLSVFAGQVTGLFGLVGAGRTEMMKIAAGVLKRDFFHGGRIT' A
#
# COMPACT_ATOMS: atom_id res chain seq x y z
N THR A 1 -42.17 1.70 -1.40
CA THR A 1 -41.10 2.46 -0.71
C THR A 1 -39.85 1.60 -0.54
N ASP A 2 -39.52 0.73 -1.51
CA ASP A 2 -38.48 -0.31 -1.32
C ASP A 2 -37.42 -0.33 -2.44
N THR A 3 -37.36 0.73 -3.27
CA THR A 3 -36.42 0.82 -4.40
C THR A 3 -35.19 1.69 -4.12
N LEU A 4 -35.02 2.18 -2.88
CA LEU A 4 -33.90 3.06 -2.52
C LEU A 4 -32.62 2.31 -2.13
N TYR A 5 -32.73 1.02 -1.80
CA TYR A 5 -31.61 0.16 -1.43
C TYR A 5 -31.51 -0.95 -2.48
N GLY A 6 -30.90 -0.63 -3.63
CA GLY A 6 -30.68 -1.62 -4.67
C GLY A 6 -29.94 -2.84 -4.12
N ASP A 7 -30.47 -4.03 -4.38
CA ASP A 7 -29.87 -5.35 -4.20
C ASP A 7 -28.57 -5.57 -5.03
N ASP A 8 -27.94 -4.49 -5.50
CA ASP A 8 -26.68 -4.49 -6.24
C ASP A 8 -25.46 -4.81 -5.37
N ALA A 9 -25.64 -4.90 -4.05
CA ALA A 9 -24.61 -5.40 -3.14
C ALA A 9 -24.16 -6.82 -3.51
N ALA A 10 -25.06 -7.64 -4.07
CA ALA A 10 -24.78 -9.02 -4.44
C ALA A 10 -23.88 -9.19 -5.69
N LYS A 11 -23.55 -8.10 -6.41
CA LYS A 11 -22.81 -8.17 -7.68
C LYS A 11 -21.49 -7.42 -7.72
N ARG A 12 -20.92 -7.05 -6.58
CA ARG A 12 -19.57 -6.48 -6.51
C ARG A 12 -18.52 -7.59 -6.46
N VAL A 13 -18.32 -8.27 -7.60
CA VAL A 13 -17.17 -9.17 -7.75
C VAL A 13 -15.91 -8.32 -7.71
N ALA A 14 -15.02 -8.60 -6.74
CA ALA A 14 -13.72 -7.93 -6.67
C ALA A 14 -12.98 -8.15 -7.99
N ARG A 15 -12.62 -7.06 -8.67
CA ARG A 15 -11.87 -7.15 -9.92
C ARG A 15 -10.53 -7.83 -9.67
N ARG A 16 -10.08 -8.65 -10.62
CA ARG A 16 -8.73 -9.21 -10.57
C ARG A 16 -7.70 -8.06 -10.53
N PRO A 17 -6.62 -8.19 -9.75
CA PRO A 17 -5.56 -7.20 -9.74
C PRO A 17 -5.00 -7.01 -11.15
N GLY A 18 -4.73 -5.77 -11.54
CA GLY A 18 -3.99 -5.47 -12.76
C GLY A 18 -2.50 -5.80 -12.63
N GLU A 19 -1.69 -5.24 -13.52
CA GLU A 19 -0.23 -5.34 -13.43
C GLU A 19 0.30 -4.74 -12.11
N LYS A 20 1.32 -5.35 -11.51
CA LYS A 20 1.98 -4.81 -10.32
C LYS A 20 2.83 -3.61 -10.73
N VAL A 21 2.41 -2.41 -10.34
CA VAL A 21 3.04 -1.14 -10.73
C VAL A 21 4.03 -0.60 -9.69
N LEU A 22 3.96 -1.12 -8.45
CA LEU A 22 4.91 -0.78 -7.39
C LEU A 22 5.02 -1.96 -6.42
N ALA A 23 6.23 -2.29 -6.04
CA ALA A 23 6.58 -3.28 -5.03
C ALA A 23 7.63 -2.70 -4.08
N LEU A 24 7.31 -2.66 -2.80
CA LEU A 24 8.26 -2.46 -1.71
C LEU A 24 8.49 -3.84 -1.09
N GLU A 25 9.74 -4.28 -1.04
CA GLU A 25 10.13 -5.59 -0.54
C GLU A 25 11.09 -5.40 0.63
N ASN A 26 10.66 -5.72 1.86
CA ASN A 26 11.47 -5.63 3.07
C ASN A 26 12.11 -4.23 3.29
N VAL A 27 11.35 -3.17 3.02
CA VAL A 27 11.83 -1.80 3.16
C VAL A 27 11.92 -1.42 4.63
N SER A 28 13.08 -0.91 5.05
CA SER A 28 13.35 -0.52 6.44
C SER A 28 13.99 0.86 6.48
N MET A 29 13.65 1.63 7.53
CA MET A 29 14.23 2.93 7.83
C MET A 29 14.23 3.17 9.34
N GLY A 30 15.40 2.97 9.96
CA GLY A 30 15.60 3.16 11.40
C GLY A 30 14.51 2.47 12.22
N LYS A 31 13.89 3.20 13.15
CA LYS A 31 12.77 2.70 13.96
C LYS A 31 11.39 2.96 13.34
N ALA A 32 11.30 3.80 12.31
CA ALA A 32 10.05 4.30 11.76
C ALA A 32 9.37 3.30 10.82
N VAL A 33 10.16 2.63 9.97
CA VAL A 33 9.67 1.58 9.06
C VAL A 33 10.50 0.33 9.30
N ARG A 34 9.85 -0.80 9.58
CA ARG A 34 10.51 -2.08 9.88
C ARG A 34 10.02 -3.14 8.92
N SER A 35 10.88 -3.57 8.00
CA SER A 35 10.64 -4.69 7.09
C SER A 35 9.28 -4.63 6.38
N ALA A 36 8.90 -3.44 5.92
CA ALA A 36 7.60 -3.22 5.29
C ALA A 36 7.59 -3.76 3.86
N THR A 37 6.55 -4.52 3.54
CA THR A 37 6.32 -5.07 2.20
C THR A 37 4.94 -4.63 1.71
N LEU A 38 4.87 -4.08 0.51
CA LEU A 38 3.64 -3.58 -0.11
C LEU A 38 3.69 -3.82 -1.61
N SER A 39 2.56 -4.21 -2.19
CA SER A 39 2.37 -4.27 -3.65
C SER A 39 1.17 -3.42 -4.05
N VAL A 40 1.34 -2.61 -5.08
CA VAL A 40 0.28 -1.80 -5.69
C VAL A 40 0.04 -2.32 -7.10
N PHE A 41 -1.23 -2.45 -7.45
CA PHE A 41 -1.67 -3.01 -8.72
C PHE A 41 -2.43 -1.97 -9.53
N ALA A 42 -2.23 -1.97 -10.85
CA ALA A 42 -2.91 -1.08 -11.77
C ALA A 42 -4.44 -1.24 -11.67
N GLY A 43 -5.16 -0.13 -11.68
CA GLY A 43 -6.62 -0.12 -11.63
C GLY A 43 -7.23 -0.46 -10.25
N GLN A 44 -6.41 -0.55 -9.19
CA GLN A 44 -6.84 -0.74 -7.81
C GLN A 44 -6.46 0.46 -6.95
N VAL A 45 -7.38 0.89 -6.08
CA VAL A 45 -7.08 1.87 -5.03
C VAL A 45 -6.54 1.11 -3.82
N THR A 46 -5.28 1.36 -3.47
CA THR A 46 -4.63 0.76 -2.29
C THR A 46 -4.59 1.77 -1.16
N GLY A 47 -5.25 1.44 -0.03
CA GLY A 47 -5.21 2.25 1.19
C GLY A 47 -4.16 1.74 2.18
N LEU A 48 -3.38 2.65 2.78
CA LEU A 48 -2.48 2.35 3.89
C LEU A 48 -3.00 3.01 5.18
N PHE A 49 -3.34 2.20 6.18
CA PHE A 49 -3.89 2.65 7.46
C PHE A 49 -3.11 2.07 8.65
N GLY A 50 -3.26 2.70 9.81
CA GLY A 50 -2.51 2.36 11.02
C GLY A 50 -2.54 3.49 12.05
N LEU A 51 -2.12 3.19 13.27
CA LEU A 51 -2.06 4.14 14.39
C LEU A 51 -1.14 5.33 14.09
N VAL A 52 -1.27 6.39 14.89
CA VAL A 52 -0.32 7.50 14.87
C VAL A 52 1.08 6.96 15.22
N GLY A 53 2.09 7.36 14.43
CA GLY A 53 3.45 6.85 14.59
C GLY A 53 3.73 5.48 13.96
N ALA A 54 2.78 4.88 13.24
CA ALA A 54 2.98 3.59 12.56
C ALA A 54 3.93 3.64 11.34
N GLY A 55 4.51 4.80 11.01
CA GLY A 55 5.47 4.94 9.90
C GLY A 55 4.86 5.03 8.50
N ARG A 56 3.54 5.29 8.39
CA ARG A 56 2.83 5.36 7.09
C ARG A 56 3.38 6.45 6.17
N THR A 57 3.58 7.63 6.73
CA THR A 57 4.09 8.81 6.00
C THR A 57 5.52 8.58 5.56
N GLU A 58 6.35 8.02 6.43
CA GLU A 58 7.75 7.70 6.16
C GLU A 58 7.87 6.64 5.07
N MET A 59 7.06 5.58 5.13
CA MET A 59 7.01 4.53 4.11
C MET A 59 6.67 5.10 2.73
N MET A 60 5.66 5.98 2.63
CA MET A 60 5.29 6.59 1.35
C MET A 60 6.33 7.59 0.83
N LYS A 61 6.99 8.33 1.72
CA LYS A 61 8.11 9.20 1.35
C LYS A 61 9.30 8.39 0.81
N ILE A 62 9.56 7.20 1.35
CA ILE A 62 10.58 6.29 0.81
C ILE A 62 10.17 5.79 -0.57
N ALA A 63 8.91 5.35 -0.73
CA ALA A 63 8.39 4.89 -2.03
C ALA A 63 8.50 5.97 -3.12
N ALA A 64 8.22 7.24 -2.75
CA ALA A 64 8.32 8.39 -3.64
C ALA A 64 9.77 8.88 -3.87
N GLY A 65 10.77 8.27 -3.25
CA GLY A 65 12.19 8.67 -3.36
C GLY A 65 12.56 9.95 -2.59
N VAL A 66 11.66 10.47 -1.76
CA VAL A 66 11.87 11.68 -0.93
C VAL A 66 12.77 11.37 0.28
N LEU A 67 12.62 10.17 0.86
CA LEU A 67 13.45 9.68 1.96
C LEU A 67 14.27 8.47 1.52
N LYS A 68 15.50 8.37 2.04
CA LYS A 68 16.35 7.20 1.82
C LYS A 68 15.96 6.08 2.79
N ARG A 69 15.78 4.88 2.25
CA ARG A 69 15.73 3.62 3.00
C ARG A 69 17.12 3.28 3.55
N ASP A 70 17.18 2.34 4.48
CA ASP A 70 18.45 1.77 4.92
C ASP A 70 19.19 1.10 3.74
N PHE A 71 20.47 1.37 3.57
CA PHE A 71 21.26 0.90 2.43
C PHE A 71 21.71 -0.55 2.58
N PHE A 72 21.95 -0.99 3.82
CA PHE A 72 22.45 -2.34 4.08
C PHE A 72 21.32 -3.36 4.21
N HIS A 73 20.21 -2.98 4.84
CA HIS A 73 19.08 -3.88 5.14
C HIS A 73 17.71 -3.33 4.70
N GLY A 74 17.64 -2.26 3.91
CA GLY A 74 16.37 -1.61 3.58
C GLY A 74 15.67 -2.14 2.35
N GLY A 75 15.91 -3.39 1.94
CA GLY A 75 15.07 -4.07 0.95
C GLY A 75 15.21 -3.61 -0.50
N ARG A 76 14.12 -3.67 -1.27
CA ARG A 76 14.04 -3.28 -2.68
C ARG A 76 12.75 -2.51 -2.97
N ILE A 77 12.82 -1.62 -3.96
CA ILE A 77 11.69 -0.87 -4.49
C ILE A 77 11.73 -1.02 -6.01
N THR A 78 10.64 -1.51 -6.62
CA THR A 78 10.49 -1.70 -8.07
C THR A 78 9.11 -1.40 -8.56
#